data_AF-A0A257WWS7-F1
#
_entry.id   AF-A0A257WWS7-F1
#
_cell.length_a   1.000
_cell.length_b   1.000
_cell.length_c   1.000
_cell.angle_alpha   90.00
_cell.angle_beta   90.00
_cell.angle_gamma   90.00
#
_symmetry.space_group_name_H-M   'P 1'
#
loop_
_entity.id
_entity.type
_entity.pdbx_description
1 polymer ?
#
loop_
_entity_poly.entity_id
_entity_poly.type
_entity_poly.pdbx_seq_one_letter_code
_entity_poly.pdbx_strand_id
1 'polypeptide(L)'
;MAMLVLGLVLLLGVHSTRLIAPGLRDAGVARLGLLPWKVLYAVLSLIGLVLIVQGYGEVRMAPTLLWTPPVWTRHLAALLTLPAFVLMASAYVPGTRVRAKLGHPMVAGVK
;
A
#
# COMPACT_ATOMS: atom_id res chain seq x y z
N MET A 1 -3.62 -13.09 -14.65
CA MET A 1 -3.93 -11.64 -14.74
C MET A 1 -5.23 -11.26 -14.06
N ALA A 2 -6.38 -11.86 -14.42
CA ALA A 2 -7.67 -11.52 -13.81
C ALA A 2 -7.68 -11.65 -12.27
N MET A 3 -7.10 -12.72 -11.72
CA MET A 3 -6.99 -12.94 -10.28
C MET A 3 -6.16 -11.85 -9.57
N LEU A 4 -5.03 -11.45 -10.17
CA LEU A 4 -4.19 -10.36 -9.67
C LEU A 4 -4.96 -9.04 -9.63
N VAL A 5 -5.65 -8.70 -10.72
CA VAL A 5 -6.44 -7.46 -10.83
C VAL A 5 -7.59 -7.48 -9.81
N LEU A 6 -8.31 -8.59 -9.69
CA LEU A 6 -9.38 -8.75 -8.72
C LEU A 6 -8.86 -8.57 -7.28
N GLY A 7 -7.73 -9.19 -6.95
CA GLY A 7 -7.07 -9.04 -5.66
C GLY A 7 -6.68 -7.60 -5.36
N LEU A 8 -6.12 -6.88 -6.35
CA LEU A 8 -5.79 -5.45 -6.25
C LEU A 8 -7.04 -4.60 -6.01
N VAL A 9 -8.09 -4.79 -6.80
CA VAL A 9 -9.36 -4.05 -6.65
C VAL A 9 -9.95 -4.28 -5.27
N LEU A 10 -9.96 -5.52 -4.79
CA LEU A 10 -10.55 -5.86 -3.51
C LEU A 10 -9.72 -5.32 -2.34
N LEU A 11 -8.40 -5.55 -2.34
CA LEU A 11 -7.51 -5.05 -1.29
C LEU A 11 -7.51 -3.51 -1.23
N LEU A 12 -7.26 -2.85 -2.37
CA LEU A 12 -7.20 -1.39 -2.43
C LEU A 12 -8.56 -0.76 -2.21
N GLY A 13 -9.64 -1.37 -2.71
CA GLY A 13 -11.00 -0.90 -2.49
C GLY A 13 -11.38 -0.88 -1.01
N VAL A 14 -11.12 -1.98 -0.29
CA VAL A 14 -11.35 -2.06 1.16
C VAL A 14 -10.53 -1.00 1.91
N HIS A 15 -9.27 -0.80 1.54
CA HIS A 15 -8.41 0.22 2.16
C HIS A 15 -8.80 1.66 1.82
N SER A 16 -9.42 1.86 0.67
CA SER A 16 -9.87 3.18 0.22
C SER A 16 -11.26 3.55 0.74
N THR A 17 -11.94 2.67 1.48
CA THR A 17 -13.29 2.93 2.02
C THR A 17 -13.37 4.23 2.81
N ARG A 18 -12.38 4.56 3.65
CA ARG A 18 -12.36 5.82 4.40
C ARG A 18 -12.19 7.06 3.52
N LEU A 19 -11.53 6.92 2.38
CA LEU A 19 -11.30 8.02 1.44
C LEU A 19 -12.53 8.26 0.56
N ILE A 20 -13.11 7.19 0.02
CA ILE A 20 -14.17 7.24 -0.99
C ILE A 20 -15.57 7.24 -0.36
N ALA A 21 -15.73 6.58 0.78
CA ALA A 21 -17.01 6.41 1.47
C ALA A 21 -16.82 6.59 3.00
N PRO A 22 -16.50 7.80 3.48
CA PRO A 22 -16.14 8.03 4.89
C PRO A 22 -17.21 7.55 5.89
N GLY A 23 -18.50 7.66 5.53
CA GLY A 23 -19.62 7.19 6.36
C GLY A 23 -19.85 5.67 6.38
N LEU A 24 -19.23 4.91 5.47
CA LEU A 24 -19.44 3.46 5.35
C LEU A 24 -18.99 2.72 6.61
N ARG A 25 -17.84 3.12 7.15
CA ARG A 25 -17.32 2.56 8.40
C ARG A 25 -18.30 2.82 9.54
N ASP A 26 -18.73 4.06 9.71
CA ASP A 26 -19.52 4.46 10.87
C ASP A 26 -20.90 3.81 10.83
N ALA A 27 -21.52 3.73 9.64
CA ALA A 27 -22.75 2.95 9.43
C ALA A 27 -22.54 1.44 9.69
N GLY A 28 -21.43 0.88 9.24
CA GLY A 28 -21.09 -0.53 9.46
C GLY A 28 -20.89 -0.85 10.94
N VAL A 29 -20.17 0.01 11.67
CA VAL A 29 -19.96 -0.11 13.12
C VAL A 29 -21.27 0.08 13.89
N ALA A 30 -22.12 1.02 13.49
CA ALA A 30 -23.43 1.23 14.13
C ALA A 30 -24.36 0.00 13.97
N ARG A 31 -24.27 -0.71 12.84
CA ARG A 31 -25.10 -1.90 12.55
C ARG A 31 -24.57 -3.20 13.15
N LEU A 32 -23.25 -3.41 13.08
CA LEU A 32 -22.62 -4.71 13.38
C LEU A 32 -21.76 -4.67 14.66
N GLY A 33 -21.47 -3.49 15.19
CA GLY A 33 -20.47 -3.30 16.23
C GLY A 33 -19.03 -3.21 15.69
N LEU A 34 -18.14 -2.70 16.52
CA LEU A 34 -16.75 -2.40 16.12
C LEU A 34 -15.94 -3.66 15.78
N LEU A 35 -16.08 -4.72 16.59
CA LEU A 35 -15.31 -5.95 16.42
C LEU A 35 -15.70 -6.69 15.14
N PRO A 36 -16.99 -6.99 14.87
CA PRO A 36 -17.39 -7.64 13.63
C PRO A 36 -17.03 -6.84 12.38
N TRP A 37 -17.14 -5.51 12.42
CA TRP A 37 -16.68 -4.65 11.33
C TRP A 37 -15.18 -4.81 11.04
N LYS A 38 -14.34 -4.81 12.08
CA LYS A 38 -12.89 -5.02 11.93
C LYS A 38 -12.57 -6.40 11.37
N VAL A 39 -13.28 -7.44 11.81
CA VAL A 39 -13.10 -8.81 11.29
C VAL A 39 -13.47 -8.87 9.81
N LEU A 40 -14.62 -8.31 9.42
CA LEU A 40 -15.04 -8.27 8.02
C LEU A 40 -14.00 -7.55 7.15
N TYR A 41 -13.53 -6.38 7.60
CA TYR A 41 -12.48 -5.63 6.92
C TYR A 41 -11.20 -6.45 6.77
N ALA A 42 -10.76 -7.13 7.83
CA ALA A 42 -9.55 -7.94 7.84
C ALA A 42 -9.67 -9.16 6.92
N VAL A 43 -10.80 -9.87 6.96
CA VAL A 43 -11.07 -11.03 6.11
C VAL A 43 -11.09 -10.64 4.64
N LEU A 44 -11.79 -9.57 4.28
CA LEU A 44 -11.78 -9.08 2.90
C LEU A 44 -10.36 -8.68 2.48
N SER A 45 -9.62 -7.96 3.31
CA SER A 45 -8.23 -7.60 3.02
C SER A 45 -7.35 -8.84 2.82
N LEU A 46 -7.52 -9.89 3.64
CA LEU A 46 -6.77 -11.13 3.52
C LEU A 46 -7.10 -11.88 2.24
N ILE A 47 -8.38 -11.96 1.85
CA ILE A 47 -8.81 -12.55 0.58
C ILE A 47 -8.15 -11.81 -0.58
N GLY A 48 -8.18 -10.47 -0.57
CA GLY A 48 -7.53 -9.64 -1.58
C GLY A 48 -6.03 -9.92 -1.69
N LEU A 49 -5.35 -10.05 -0.55
CA LEU A 49 -3.92 -10.38 -0.49
C LEU A 49 -3.62 -11.77 -1.06
N VAL A 50 -4.40 -12.79 -0.70
CA VAL A 50 -4.23 -14.16 -1.23
C VAL A 50 -4.40 -14.19 -2.75
N LEU A 51 -5.40 -13.50 -3.28
CA LEU A 51 -5.63 -13.38 -4.72
C LEU A 51 -4.46 -12.67 -5.43
N ILE A 52 -3.86 -11.65 -4.81
CA ILE A 52 -2.67 -10.99 -5.34
C ILE A 52 -1.49 -11.96 -5.37
N VAL A 53 -1.24 -12.70 -4.30
CA VAL A 53 -0.13 -13.66 -4.21
C VAL A 53 -0.26 -14.74 -5.29
N GLN A 54 -1.43 -15.36 -5.39
CA GLN A 54 -1.71 -16.41 -6.38
C GLN A 54 -1.65 -15.85 -7.81
N GLY A 55 -2.36 -14.75 -8.07
CA GLY A 55 -2.41 -14.11 -9.39
C GLY A 55 -1.06 -13.59 -9.86
N TYR A 56 -0.21 -13.09 -8.96
CA TYR A 56 1.17 -12.72 -9.29
C TYR A 56 2.02 -13.94 -9.63
N GLY A 57 1.85 -15.05 -8.89
CA GLY A 57 2.49 -16.33 -9.19
C GLY A 57 2.23 -16.79 -10.62
N GLU A 58 0.96 -16.78 -11.05
CA GLU A 58 0.56 -17.13 -12.42
C GLU A 58 1.21 -16.20 -13.47
N VAL A 59 1.11 -14.88 -13.24
CA VAL A 59 1.64 -13.87 -14.15
C VAL A 59 3.16 -13.98 -14.32
N ARG A 60 3.86 -14.32 -13.24
CA ARG A 60 5.32 -14.45 -13.26
C ARG A 60 5.80 -15.62 -14.12
N MET A 61 5.00 -16.69 -14.24
CA MET A 61 5.37 -17.87 -15.05
C MET A 61 5.23 -17.61 -16.56
N ALA A 62 4.35 -16.70 -16.95
CA ALA A 62 4.15 -16.29 -18.34
C ALA A 62 4.01 -14.75 -18.42
N PRO A 63 5.10 -14.00 -18.23
CA PRO A 63 5.04 -12.56 -18.12
C PRO A 63 4.74 -11.91 -19.48
N THR A 64 3.80 -10.98 -19.46
CA THR A 64 3.59 -10.04 -20.57
C THR A 64 4.53 -8.86 -20.40
N LEU A 65 5.35 -8.58 -21.41
CA LEU A 65 6.28 -7.45 -21.37
C LEU A 65 5.51 -6.14 -21.57
N LEU A 66 5.19 -5.46 -20.48
CA LEU A 66 4.46 -4.19 -20.51
C LEU A 66 5.37 -2.97 -20.68
N TRP A 67 6.59 -3.02 -20.14
CA TRP A 67 7.53 -1.91 -20.15
C TRP A 67 8.97 -2.39 -19.95
N THR A 68 9.90 -1.83 -20.73
CA THR A 68 11.34 -2.03 -20.57
C THR A 68 12.00 -0.72 -20.11
N PRO A 69 12.28 -0.55 -18.81
CA PRO A 69 12.87 0.69 -18.33
C PRO A 69 14.30 0.85 -18.84
N PRO A 70 14.78 2.09 -19.09
CA PRO A 70 16.18 2.34 -19.40
C PRO A 70 17.08 1.81 -18.29
N VAL A 71 18.14 1.07 -18.64
CA VAL A 71 18.98 0.32 -17.68
C VAL A 71 19.54 1.19 -16.56
N TRP A 72 19.88 2.45 -16.84
CA TRP A 72 20.45 3.38 -15.85
C TRP A 72 19.47 3.73 -14.71
N THR A 73 18.15 3.64 -14.95
CA THR A 73 17.12 4.03 -13.98
C THR A 73 17.12 3.15 -12.73
N ARG A 74 17.55 1.88 -12.82
CA ARG A 74 17.70 1.00 -11.64
C ARG A 74 18.77 1.51 -10.66
N HIS A 75 19.84 2.12 -11.19
CA HIS A 75 20.93 2.66 -10.38
C HIS A 75 20.50 3.98 -9.72
N LEU A 76 19.78 4.82 -10.45
CA LEU A 76 19.16 6.01 -9.87
C LEU A 76 18.17 5.64 -8.77
N ALA A 77 17.30 4.66 -8.99
CA ALA A 77 16.35 4.19 -7.99
C ALA A 77 17.07 3.67 -6.73
N ALA A 78 18.11 2.85 -6.88
CA ALA A 78 18.92 2.38 -5.76
C ALA A 78 19.56 3.54 -4.96
N LEU A 79 20.06 4.56 -5.65
CA LEU A 79 20.63 5.76 -5.01
C LEU A 79 19.57 6.54 -4.24
N LEU A 80 18.38 6.74 -4.82
CA LEU A 80 17.27 7.46 -4.18
C LEU A 80 16.65 6.69 -2.99
N THR A 81 16.75 5.36 -2.97
CA THR A 81 16.32 4.55 -1.82
C THR A 81 17.12 4.86 -0.54
N LEU A 82 18.41 5.23 -0.67
CA LEU A 82 19.24 5.57 0.49
C LEU A 82 18.71 6.77 1.30
N PRO A 83 18.48 7.96 0.71
CA PRO A 83 17.86 9.05 1.44
C PRO A 83 16.40 8.74 1.83
N ALA A 84 15.66 7.94 1.07
CA ALA A 84 14.31 7.51 1.45
C ALA A 84 14.30 6.76 2.80
N PHE A 85 15.27 5.87 3.06
CA PHE A 85 15.41 5.22 4.35
C PHE A 85 15.74 6.19 5.50
N VAL A 86 16.59 7.19 5.24
CA VAL A 86 16.88 8.24 6.24
C VAL A 86 15.63 9.03 6.58
N LEU A 87 14.85 9.42 5.56
CA LEU A 87 13.57 10.12 5.74
C LEU A 87 12.59 9.26 6.54
N MET A 88 12.47 7.98 6.20
CA MET A 88 11.59 7.05 6.90
C MET A 88 12.00 6.88 8.37
N ALA A 89 13.28 6.69 8.67
CA ALA A 89 13.78 6.64 10.04
C ALA A 89 13.51 7.94 10.80
N SER A 90 13.73 9.09 10.17
CA SER A 90 13.52 10.41 10.78
C SER A 90 12.06 10.71 11.13
N ALA A 91 11.09 10.00 10.51
CA ALA A 91 9.68 10.11 10.84
C ALA A 91 9.35 9.53 12.23
N TYR A 92 10.08 8.50 12.65
CA TYR A 92 9.85 7.78 13.89
C TYR A 92 10.80 8.20 15.02
N VAL A 93 11.98 8.73 14.68
CA VAL A 93 12.93 9.25 15.69
C VAL A 93 12.54 10.71 16.06
N PRO A 94 12.22 10.99 17.33
CA PRO A 94 11.87 12.34 17.77
C PRO A 94 13.09 13.28 17.78
N GLY A 95 12.85 14.59 17.68
CA GLY A 95 13.90 15.61 17.82
C GLY A 95 14.88 15.75 16.63
N THR A 96 14.66 15.06 15.51
CA THR A 96 15.53 15.19 14.34
C THR A 96 15.33 16.53 13.62
N ARG A 97 16.43 17.12 13.14
CA ARG A 97 16.39 18.35 12.31
C ARG A 97 15.60 18.15 11.00
N VAL A 98 15.65 16.92 10.45
CA VAL A 98 14.93 16.53 9.23
C VAL A 98 13.41 16.60 9.45
N ARG A 99 12.91 15.98 10.53
CA ARG A 99 11.49 16.03 10.88
C ARG A 99 11.02 17.46 11.19
N ALA A 100 11.84 18.25 11.87
CA ALA A 100 11.52 19.65 12.17
C ALA A 100 11.39 20.52 10.90
N LYS A 101 12.22 20.28 9.87
CA LYS A 101 12.17 21.04 8.61
C LYS A 101 11.11 20.56 7.63
N LEU A 102 10.91 19.24 7.51
CA LEU A 102 10.03 18.64 6.49
C LEU A 102 8.60 18.42 6.99
N GLY A 103 8.38 18.37 8.31
CA GLY A 103 7.08 18.06 8.93
C GLY A 103 6.66 16.59 8.77
N HIS A 104 6.52 16.13 7.52
CA HIS A 104 6.09 14.77 7.15
C HIS A 104 7.17 14.02 6.37
N PRO A 105 8.34 13.71 6.98
CA PRO A 105 9.44 13.05 6.28
C PRO A 105 9.06 11.66 5.72
N MET A 106 8.11 10.96 6.35
CA MET A 106 7.55 9.71 5.80
C MET A 106 6.92 9.90 4.42
N VAL A 107 6.15 10.99 4.23
CA VAL A 107 5.51 11.27 2.95
C VAL A 107 6.56 11.59 1.89
N ALA A 108 7.59 12.37 2.24
CA ALA A 108 8.68 12.68 1.33
C ALA A 108 9.55 11.46 0.97
N GLY A 109 9.60 10.43 1.82
CA GLY A 109 10.38 9.22 1.58
C GLY A 109 9.67 8.15 0.73
N VAL A 110 8.34 8.24 0.57
CA VAL A 110 7.53 7.16 -0.04
C VAL A 110 6.72 7.63 -1.25
N LYS A 111 6.69 8.94 -1.53
CA LYS A 111 5.88 9.56 -2.58
C LYS A 111 6.74 10.09 -3.72
#